data_AF-A0A4V1ZB79-F1
#
_entry.id   AF-A0A4V1ZB79-F1
#
_cell.length_a   1.000
_cell.length_b   1.000
_cell.length_c   1.000
_cell.angle_alpha   90.00
_cell.angle_beta   90.00
_cell.angle_gamma   90.00
#
_symmetry.space_group_name_H-M   'P 1'
#
loop_
_entity.id
_entity.type
_entity.pdbx_description
1 polymer ?
#
loop_
_entity_poly.entity_id
_entity_poly.type
_entity_poly.pdbx_seq_one_letter_code
_entity_poly.pdbx_strand_id
1 'polypeptide(L)'
;MKKRLRKKKYIGEFQEFGWYVTLVLKNDDAQTKEALREPLLEQMDALDLMMGGSIVSFFVQPVVRMSQEQTQDRQQQLQQWLTQRPEVAQATSSALTDAWYGPFPQ
;
A
#
# COMPACT_ATOMS: atom_id res chain seq x y z
N MET A 1 -11.00 -26.51 10.93
CA MET A 1 -11.58 -26.00 9.66
C MET A 1 -10.82 -26.58 8.46
N LYS A 2 -11.49 -27.00 7.37
CA LYS A 2 -10.83 -27.60 6.17
C LYS A 2 -9.95 -26.56 5.44
N LYS A 3 -8.80 -26.96 4.89
CA LYS A 3 -7.83 -26.07 4.19
C LYS A 3 -8.48 -25.18 3.12
N ARG A 4 -9.41 -25.74 2.33
CA ARG A 4 -10.17 -25.01 1.29
C ARG A 4 -10.97 -23.82 1.87
N LEU A 5 -11.53 -23.96 3.07
CA LEU A 5 -12.27 -22.88 3.73
C LEU A 5 -11.34 -21.79 4.25
N ARG A 6 -10.14 -22.14 4.76
CA ARG A 6 -9.15 -21.13 5.19
C ARG A 6 -8.68 -20.29 4.00
N LYS A 7 -8.42 -20.93 2.85
CA LYS A 7 -8.05 -20.23 1.62
C LYS A 7 -9.17 -19.30 1.14
N LYS A 8 -10.43 -19.74 1.18
CA LYS A 8 -11.58 -18.93 0.77
C LYS A 8 -11.80 -17.71 1.69
N LYS A 9 -11.47 -17.84 2.97
CA LYS A 9 -11.62 -16.79 3.98
C LYS A 9 -10.36 -15.95 4.21
N TYR A 10 -9.24 -16.24 3.54
CA TYR A 10 -7.96 -15.55 3.77
C TYR A 10 -7.52 -15.52 5.25
N ILE A 11 -7.67 -16.65 5.95
CA ILE A 11 -7.26 -16.77 7.36
C ILE A 11 -6.11 -17.76 7.55
N GLY A 12 -5.34 -17.59 8.63
CA GLY A 12 -4.17 -18.41 8.94
C GLY A 12 -3.08 -18.23 7.89
N GLU A 13 -2.66 -19.32 7.24
CA GLU A 13 -1.59 -19.31 6.23
C GLU A 13 -1.94 -18.56 4.93
N PHE A 14 -3.13 -17.98 4.85
CA PHE A 14 -3.65 -17.28 3.69
C PHE A 14 -4.01 -15.82 3.97
N GLN A 15 -3.61 -15.30 5.14
CA GLN A 15 -3.75 -13.88 5.45
C GLN A 15 -2.89 -13.05 4.50
N GLU A 16 -3.45 -11.92 4.10
CA GLU A 16 -2.80 -10.94 3.23
C GLU A 16 -2.77 -9.62 4.01
N PHE A 17 -1.60 -8.98 4.00
CA PHE A 17 -1.37 -7.74 4.74
C PHE A 17 -1.23 -6.58 3.77
N GLY A 18 -1.79 -5.45 4.15
CA GLY A 18 -1.67 -4.18 3.46
C GLY A 18 -1.53 -3.02 4.45
N TRP A 19 -1.44 -1.80 3.95
CA TRP A 19 -1.36 -0.60 4.76
C TRP A 19 -1.93 0.61 4.04
N TYR A 20 -2.22 1.66 4.79
CA TYR A 20 -2.61 2.95 4.24
C TYR A 20 -1.40 3.84 4.06
N VAL A 21 -1.38 4.54 2.92
CA VAL A 21 -0.44 5.62 2.64
C VAL A 21 -1.21 6.91 2.52
N THR A 22 -0.74 7.93 3.25
CA THR A 22 -1.25 9.29 3.17
C THR A 22 -0.11 10.23 2.80
N LEU A 23 -0.34 11.04 1.77
CA LEU A 23 0.62 12.02 1.27
C LEU A 23 0.07 13.43 1.46
N VAL A 24 0.95 14.33 1.88
CA VAL A 24 0.77 15.77 1.80
C VAL A 24 1.65 16.26 0.66
N LEU A 25 1.06 16.85 -0.37
CA LEU A 25 1.79 17.42 -1.50
C LEU A 25 2.24 18.84 -1.14
N LYS A 26 3.36 19.29 -1.73
CA LYS A 26 3.82 20.69 -1.55
C LYS A 26 2.85 21.68 -2.19
N ASN A 27 2.29 21.32 -3.34
CA ASN A 27 1.24 22.06 -4.04
C ASN A 27 0.09 21.11 -4.35
N ASP A 28 -1.14 21.54 -4.12
CA ASP A 28 -2.35 20.76 -4.38
C ASP A 28 -2.96 21.08 -5.76
N ASP A 29 -2.10 21.23 -6.77
CA ASP A 29 -2.51 21.47 -8.16
C ASP A 29 -2.54 20.18 -8.99
N ALA A 30 -3.23 20.23 -10.14
CA ALA A 30 -3.33 19.08 -11.04
C ALA A 30 -1.98 18.65 -11.62
N GLN A 31 -1.07 19.61 -11.84
CA GLN A 31 0.23 19.35 -12.43
C GLN A 31 1.12 18.53 -11.49
N THR A 32 1.14 18.86 -10.20
CA THR A 32 1.90 18.14 -9.16
C THR A 32 1.35 16.72 -8.99
N LYS A 33 0.02 16.56 -9.04
CA LYS A 33 -0.63 15.26 -8.97
C LYS A 33 -0.28 14.37 -10.17
N GLU A 34 -0.35 14.91 -11.39
CA GLU A 34 0.04 14.16 -12.60
C GLU A 34 1.54 13.83 -12.62
N ALA A 35 2.40 14.75 -12.17
CA ALA A 35 3.84 14.50 -12.06
C ALA A 35 4.19 13.36 -11.08
N LEU A 36 3.38 13.16 -10.04
CA LEU A 36 3.53 12.04 -9.10
C LEU A 36 2.87 10.75 -9.60
N ARG A 37 1.79 10.84 -10.38
CA ARG A 37 0.93 9.69 -10.72
C ARG A 37 1.67 8.61 -11.50
N GLU A 38 2.28 8.95 -12.62
CA GLU A 38 2.96 7.95 -13.47
C GLU A 38 4.14 7.30 -12.75
N PRO A 39 5.07 8.06 -12.12
CA PRO A 39 6.17 7.46 -11.38
C PRO A 39 5.72 6.63 -10.18
N LEU A 40 4.59 6.99 -9.54
CA LEU A 40 4.04 6.19 -8.46
C LEU A 40 3.56 4.83 -8.98
N LEU A 41 2.83 4.79 -10.10
CA LEU A 41 2.36 3.54 -10.70
C LEU A 41 3.54 2.65 -11.10
N GLU A 42 4.56 3.21 -11.75
CA GLU A 42 5.79 2.48 -12.08
C GLU A 42 6.48 1.90 -10.83
N GLN A 43 6.55 2.68 -9.75
CA GLN A 43 7.12 2.23 -8.50
C GLN A 43 6.28 1.14 -7.82
N MET A 44 4.95 1.21 -7.93
CA MET A 44 4.04 0.18 -7.41
C MET A 44 4.26 -1.14 -8.14
N ASP A 45 4.33 -1.09 -9.48
CA ASP A 45 4.61 -2.25 -10.32
C ASP A 45 5.99 -2.85 -10.03
N ALA A 46 7.03 -2.01 -9.88
CA ALA A 46 8.39 -2.46 -9.56
C ALA A 46 8.50 -3.16 -8.19
N LEU A 47 7.57 -2.88 -7.28
CA LEU A 47 7.51 -3.46 -5.94
C LEU A 47 6.51 -4.64 -5.84
N ASP A 48 5.87 -5.04 -6.95
CA ASP A 48 4.77 -6.00 -7.00
C ASP A 48 3.61 -5.62 -6.04
N LEU A 49 3.28 -4.33 -6.00
CA LEU A 49 2.23 -3.76 -5.17
C LEU A 49 1.08 -3.25 -6.02
N MET A 50 -0.12 -3.30 -5.47
CA MET A 50 -1.30 -2.64 -6.01
C MET A 50 -1.82 -1.59 -5.03
N MET A 51 -2.37 -0.52 -5.57
CA MET A 51 -3.04 0.53 -4.79
C MET A 51 -4.52 0.66 -5.13
N GLY A 52 -5.31 1.05 -4.14
CA GLY A 52 -6.70 1.46 -4.31
C GLY A 52 -6.98 2.75 -3.54
N GLY A 53 -7.63 3.72 -4.18
CA GLY A 53 -7.96 5.01 -3.57
C GLY A 53 -7.55 6.19 -4.44
N SER A 54 -7.16 7.28 -3.80
CA SER A 54 -6.69 8.52 -4.44
C SER A 54 -5.17 8.63 -4.39
N ILE A 55 -4.56 9.48 -5.22
CA ILE A 55 -3.10 9.65 -5.25
C ILE A 55 -2.50 10.13 -3.91
N VAL A 56 -3.29 10.83 -3.08
CA VAL A 56 -2.85 11.38 -1.79
C VAL A 56 -3.29 10.52 -0.59
N SER A 57 -4.21 9.58 -0.80
CA SER A 57 -4.68 8.68 0.24
C SER A 57 -5.17 7.39 -0.40
N PHE A 58 -4.40 6.33 -0.21
CA PHE A 58 -4.62 5.04 -0.84
C PHE A 58 -4.24 3.89 0.08
N PHE A 59 -4.89 2.76 -0.12
CA PHE A 59 -4.53 1.49 0.47
C PHE A 59 -3.60 0.73 -0.46
N VAL A 60 -2.55 0.12 0.10
CA VAL A 60 -1.55 -0.65 -0.63
C VAL A 60 -1.58 -2.10 -0.15
N GLN A 61 -1.53 -3.03 -1.09
CA GLN A 61 -1.33 -4.46 -0.81
C GLN A 61 -0.47 -5.12 -1.88
N PRO A 62 0.20 -6.24 -1.59
CA PRO A 62 0.92 -7.03 -2.59
C PRO A 62 0.00 -7.59 -3.68
N VAL A 63 0.48 -7.61 -4.93
CA VAL A 63 -0.19 -8.27 -6.07
C VAL A 63 -0.10 -9.79 -5.95
N VAL A 64 1.02 -10.28 -5.43
CA VAL A 64 1.28 -11.68 -5.15
C VAL A 64 1.32 -11.93 -3.65
N ARG A 65 1.04 -13.16 -3.22
CA ARG A 65 1.13 -13.48 -1.79
C ARG A 65 2.55 -13.30 -1.27
N MET A 66 2.66 -12.45 -0.25
CA MET A 66 3.89 -12.17 0.48
C MET A 66 3.68 -12.49 1.97
N SER A 67 4.76 -12.85 2.66
CA SER A 67 4.75 -12.90 4.12
C SER A 67 4.60 -11.49 4.70
N GLN A 68 4.18 -11.39 5.96
CA GLN A 68 4.10 -10.10 6.66
C GLN A 68 5.45 -9.34 6.64
N GLU A 69 6.57 -10.06 6.78
CA GLU A 69 7.93 -9.51 6.74
C GLU A 69 8.28 -8.95 5.35
N GLN A 70 7.94 -9.68 4.29
CA GLN A 70 8.11 -9.21 2.91
C GLN A 70 7.25 -7.98 2.62
N THR A 71 6.01 -7.97 3.09
CA THR A 71 5.12 -6.80 3.00
C THR A 71 5.69 -5.60 3.75
N GLN A 72 6.31 -5.82 4.92
CA GLN A 72 6.95 -4.77 5.70
C GLN A 72 8.18 -4.18 4.99
N ASP A 73 9.00 -5.02 4.35
CA ASP A 73 10.12 -4.58 3.51
C ASP A 73 9.63 -3.69 2.35
N ARG A 74 8.58 -4.12 1.64
CA ARG A 74 7.95 -3.33 0.56
C ARG A 74 7.38 -2.01 1.06
N GLN A 75 6.77 -2.01 2.24
CA GLN A 75 6.30 -0.79 2.89
C GLN A 75 7.44 0.19 3.15
N GLN A 76 8.58 -0.28 3.67
CA GLN A 76 9.74 0.57 3.91
C GLN A 76 10.33 1.13 2.61
N GLN A 77 10.44 0.30 1.57
CA GLN A 77 10.94 0.71 0.25
C GLN A 77 10.04 1.79 -0.37
N LEU A 78 8.72 1.60 -0.36
CA LEU A 78 7.77 2.58 -0.86
C LEU A 78 7.81 3.88 -0.04
N GLN A 79 7.86 3.78 1.29
CA GLN A 79 7.96 4.93 2.18
C GLN A 79 9.23 5.76 1.91
N GLN A 80 10.37 5.10 1.77
CA GLN A 80 11.64 5.76 1.45
C GLN A 80 11.57 6.47 0.10
N TRP A 81 11.04 5.79 -0.93
CA TRP A 81 10.88 6.38 -2.25
C TRP A 81 9.98 7.62 -2.23
N LEU A 82 8.83 7.54 -1.55
CA LEU A 82 7.88 8.66 -1.41
C LEU A 82 8.51 9.86 -0.71
N THR A 83 9.31 9.64 0.34
CA THR A 83 9.96 10.74 1.09
C THR A 83 11.04 11.46 0.28
N GLN A 84 11.56 10.85 -0.78
CA GLN A 84 12.58 11.45 -1.65
C GLN A 84 11.96 12.24 -2.82
N ARG A 85 10.64 12.15 -3.01
CA ARG A 85 9.96 12.82 -4.12
C ARG A 85 9.88 14.33 -3.91
N PRO A 86 10.25 15.15 -4.93
CA PRO A 86 10.21 16.60 -4.80
C PRO A 86 8.79 17.15 -4.64
N GLU A 87 7.76 16.44 -5.13
CA GLU A 87 6.35 16.81 -5.07
C GLU A 87 5.73 16.62 -3.67
N VAL A 88 6.32 15.73 -2.87
CA VAL A 88 5.80 15.30 -1.57
C VAL A 88 6.39 16.17 -0.46
N ALA A 89 5.52 16.77 0.36
CA ALA A 89 5.91 17.47 1.57
C ALA A 89 6.04 16.50 2.76
N GLN A 90 5.11 15.54 2.85
CA GLN A 90 5.10 14.51 3.87
C GLN A 90 4.49 13.23 3.33
N ALA A 91 5.09 12.09 3.64
CA ALA A 91 4.52 10.77 3.38
C ALA A 91 4.41 9.98 4.69
N THR A 92 3.26 9.37 4.93
CA THR A 92 3.00 8.58 6.13
C THR A 92 2.42 7.23 5.74
N SER A 93 3.05 6.15 6.20
CA SER A 93 2.54 4.80 6.09
C SER A 93 1.98 4.34 7.44
N SER A 94 0.78 3.74 7.45
CA SER A 94 0.20 3.14 8.65
C SER A 94 0.93 1.85 9.03
N ALA A 95 0.62 1.29 10.21
CA ALA A 95 0.98 -0.09 10.50
C ALA A 95 0.35 -1.05 9.47
N LEU A 96 0.97 -2.22 9.28
CA LEU A 96 0.37 -3.30 8.50
C LEU A 96 -0.93 -3.75 9.15
N THR A 97 -1.95 -4.00 8.33
CA THR A 97 -3.24 -4.51 8.74
C THR A 97 -3.67 -5.66 7.84
N ASP A 98 -4.55 -6.52 8.35
CA ASP A 98 -5.16 -7.58 7.57
C ASP A 98 -6.04 -6.94 6.49
N ALA A 99 -5.73 -7.19 5.22
CA ALA A 99 -6.42 -6.55 4.10
C ALA A 99 -7.90 -6.97 3.99
N TRP A 100 -8.27 -8.11 4.58
CA TRP A 100 -9.61 -8.69 4.48
C TRP A 100 -10.48 -8.37 5.70
N TYR A 101 -9.88 -8.33 6.88
CA TYR A 101 -10.61 -8.14 8.13
C TYR A 101 -10.37 -6.78 8.78
N GLY A 102 -9.22 -6.15 8.53
CA GLY A 102 -8.85 -4.81 8.99
C GLY A 102 -9.16 -4.52 10.47
N PRO A 103 -9.08 -3.25 10.89
CA PRO A 103 -9.83 -2.74 12.04
C PRO A 103 -11.18 -2.19 11.57
N PHE A 104 -11.83 -2.83 10.58
CA PHE A 104 -13.11 -2.34 10.08
C PHE A 104 -14.16 -2.49 11.19
N PRO A 105 -14.96 -1.45 11.48
CA PRO A 105 -16.05 -1.59 12.43
C PRO A 105 -16.98 -2.72 11.97
N GLN A 106 -17.34 -3.61 12.91
CA GLN A 106 -18.33 -4.68 12.68
C GLN A 106 -19.75 -4.13 12.55
#